data_AF-X1P6P2-F1
#
_entry.id   AF-X1P6P2-F1
#
_cell.length_a   1.000
_cell.length_b   1.000
_cell.length_c   1.000
_cell.angle_alpha   90.00
_cell.angle_beta   90.00
_cell.angle_gamma   90.00
#
_symmetry.space_group_name_H-M   'P 1'
#
loop_
_entity.id
_entity.type
_entity.pdbx_description
1 polymer ?
#
loop_
_entity_poly.entity_id
_entity_poly.type
_entity_poly.pdbx_seq_one_letter_code
_entity_poly.pdbx_strand_id
1 'polypeptide(L)'
;HQYLVFKPLGFLYLLDLTGVSRNYGIATMNETLASMVSKEIGSIVFEKYYPEYENNVNQNQTAESEFDFDQEMREIRKMVDKYLARGEIEQAEEFMEQKRQYLASMGHYIRKLNQAYFAFHGTYADRPTSISPIGLELKELRGQSASLKDFLNAVAIMTSRQDLRDSIK
;
A
#
# COMPACT_ATOMS: atom_id res chain seq x y z
N HIS A 1 5.19 -11.33 1.64
CA HIS A 1 4.16 -12.40 1.72
C HIS A 1 4.73 -13.80 1.94
N GLN A 2 5.71 -14.28 1.16
CA GLN A 2 6.25 -15.65 1.28
C GLN A 2 6.76 -16.05 2.69
N TYR A 3 7.28 -15.08 3.45
CA TYR A 3 7.68 -15.29 4.85
C TYR A 3 6.59 -15.92 5.73
N LEU A 4 5.31 -15.58 5.48
CA LEU A 4 4.19 -16.05 6.29
C LEU A 4 3.62 -17.39 5.84
N VAL A 5 4.06 -17.96 4.71
CA VAL A 5 3.43 -19.15 4.10
C VAL A 5 3.37 -20.35 5.06
N PHE A 6 4.37 -20.51 5.92
CA PHE A 6 4.42 -21.59 6.93
C PHE A 6 3.88 -21.17 8.30
N LYS A 7 3.29 -19.98 8.40
CA LYS A 7 2.60 -19.49 9.61
C LYS A 7 1.09 -19.63 9.41
N PRO A 8 0.30 -19.80 10.49
CA PRO A 8 -1.15 -19.99 10.38
C PRO A 8 -1.84 -18.97 9.44
N LEU A 9 -1.56 -17.68 9.62
CA LEU A 9 -2.16 -16.62 8.80
C LEU A 9 -1.82 -16.77 7.30
N GLY A 10 -0.54 -16.97 6.97
CA GLY A 10 -0.11 -17.05 5.58
C GLY A 10 -0.45 -18.38 4.91
N PHE A 11 -0.57 -19.47 5.67
CA PHE A 11 -1.09 -20.74 5.16
C PHE A 11 -2.57 -20.61 4.76
N LEU A 12 -3.39 -19.97 5.60
CA LEU A 12 -4.79 -19.70 5.27
C LEU A 12 -4.92 -18.76 4.06
N TYR A 13 -4.03 -17.77 3.94
CA TYR A 13 -3.95 -16.93 2.74
C TYR A 13 -3.59 -17.74 1.48
N LEU A 14 -2.69 -18.70 1.57
CA LEU A 14 -2.38 -19.61 0.46
C LEU A 14 -3.62 -20.42 0.01
N LEU A 15 -4.43 -20.88 0.97
CA LEU A 15 -5.69 -21.57 0.65
C LEU A 15 -6.72 -20.63 -0.01
N ASP A 16 -6.74 -19.36 0.36
CA ASP A 16 -7.56 -18.35 -0.32
C ASP A 16 -7.08 -18.13 -1.77
N LEU A 17 -5.78 -17.92 -1.97
CA LEU A 17 -5.19 -17.69 -3.29
C LEU A 17 -5.42 -18.85 -4.26
N THR A 18 -5.32 -20.09 -3.77
CA THR A 18 -5.56 -21.30 -4.57
C THR A 18 -7.05 -21.59 -4.79
N GLY A 19 -7.94 -20.86 -4.11
CA GLY A 19 -9.39 -21.04 -4.20
C GLY A 19 -9.92 -22.25 -3.41
N VAL A 20 -9.06 -22.96 -2.66
CA VAL A 20 -9.45 -24.12 -1.84
C VAL A 20 -10.35 -23.69 -0.69
N SER A 21 -10.05 -22.55 -0.05
CA SER A 21 -10.87 -22.00 1.03
C SER A 21 -10.79 -20.48 1.03
N ARG A 22 -11.81 -19.82 0.46
CA ARG A 22 -11.86 -18.36 0.36
C ARG A 22 -12.12 -17.71 1.72
N ASN A 23 -11.29 -16.73 2.07
CA ASN A 23 -11.45 -15.93 3.28
C ASN A 23 -10.84 -14.53 3.07
N TYR A 24 -11.70 -13.59 2.68
CA TYR A 24 -11.32 -12.20 2.42
C TYR A 24 -10.73 -11.49 3.65
N GLY A 25 -11.16 -11.87 4.86
CA GLY A 25 -10.61 -11.32 6.11
C GLY A 25 -9.14 -11.69 6.28
N ILE A 26 -8.80 -12.97 6.05
CA ILE A 26 -7.42 -13.46 6.10
C ILE A 26 -6.57 -12.83 5.01
N ALA A 27 -7.09 -12.74 3.78
CA ALA A 27 -6.38 -12.08 2.68
C ALA A 27 -6.05 -10.62 3.04
N THR A 28 -7.04 -9.88 3.53
CA THR A 28 -6.87 -8.48 3.95
C THR A 28 -5.87 -8.35 5.09
N MET A 29 -5.94 -9.23 6.11
CA MET A 29 -5.00 -9.22 7.25
C MET A 29 -3.56 -9.49 6.79
N ASN A 30 -3.35 -10.53 5.97
CA ASN A 30 -2.04 -10.91 5.48
C ASN A 30 -1.41 -9.83 4.59
N GLU A 31 -2.21 -9.23 3.70
CA GLU A 31 -1.77 -8.15 2.82
C GLU A 31 -1.43 -6.88 3.60
N THR A 32 -2.29 -6.51 4.54
CA THR A 32 -2.07 -5.32 5.38
C THR A 32 -0.83 -5.48 6.27
N LEU A 33 -0.66 -6.64 6.91
CA LEU A 33 0.52 -6.95 7.72
C LEU A 33 1.80 -6.83 6.88
N ALA A 34 1.83 -7.44 5.70
CA ALA A 34 3.00 -7.37 4.82
C ALA A 34 3.32 -5.93 4.41
N SER A 35 2.30 -5.13 4.05
CA SER A 35 2.47 -3.71 3.72
C SER A 35 3.04 -2.91 4.89
N MET A 36 2.54 -3.10 6.11
CA MET A 36 3.02 -2.41 7.31
C MET A 36 4.48 -2.77 7.62
N VAL A 37 4.80 -4.06 7.64
CA VAL A 37 6.15 -4.56 7.94
C VAL A 37 7.15 -4.11 6.88
N SER A 38 6.79 -4.19 5.59
CA SER A 38 7.64 -3.72 4.49
C SER A 38 7.92 -2.23 4.58
N LYS A 39 6.91 -1.40 4.92
CA LYS A 39 7.10 0.04 5.10
C LYS A 39 8.07 0.34 6.25
N GLU A 40 7.87 -0.29 7.40
CA GLU A 40 8.70 -0.02 8.59
C GLU A 40 10.14 -0.51 8.40
N ILE A 41 10.35 -1.71 7.85
CA ILE A 41 11.70 -2.19 7.50
C ILE A 41 12.33 -1.28 6.45
N GLY A 42 11.56 -0.85 5.44
CA GLY A 42 12.02 0.08 4.41
C GLY A 42 12.54 1.38 5.02
N SER A 43 11.79 1.99 5.94
CA SER A 43 12.22 3.18 6.68
C SER A 43 13.51 2.93 7.47
N ILE A 44 13.58 1.86 8.25
CA ILE A 44 14.78 1.52 9.06
C ILE A 44 16.02 1.32 8.18
N VAL A 45 15.87 0.62 7.04
CA VAL A 45 16.97 0.40 6.09
C VAL A 45 17.38 1.71 5.45
N PHE A 46 16.41 2.55 5.09
CA PHE A 46 16.67 3.84 4.47
C PHE A 46 17.42 4.78 5.41
N GLU A 47 16.95 4.95 6.65
CA GLU A 47 17.61 5.75 7.68
C GLU A 47 19.06 5.27 7.94
N LYS A 48 19.26 3.95 7.95
CA LYS A 48 20.57 3.36 8.27
C LYS A 48 21.59 3.46 7.14
N TYR A 49 21.16 3.28 5.89
CA TYR A 49 22.07 3.13 4.75
C TYR A 49 22.03 4.29 3.75
N TYR A 50 20.99 5.12 3.81
CA TYR A 50 20.80 6.28 2.93
C TYR A 50 20.46 7.58 3.70
N PRO A 51 21.14 7.90 4.83
CA PRO A 51 20.81 9.07 5.65
C PRO A 51 21.00 10.41 4.91
N GLU A 52 21.86 10.44 3.87
CA GLU A 52 22.08 11.62 3.04
C GLU A 52 20.88 11.93 2.12
N TYR A 53 20.13 10.90 1.71
CA TYR A 53 18.92 11.10 0.91
C TYR A 53 17.78 11.65 1.77
N GLU A 54 17.70 11.29 3.05
CA GLU A 54 16.68 11.84 3.96
C GLU A 54 16.88 13.34 4.19
N ASN A 55 18.13 13.82 4.25
CA ASN A 55 18.43 15.25 4.34
C ASN A 55 18.12 16.00 3.04
N ASN A 56 18.37 15.41 1.87
CA ASN A 56 18.01 16.01 0.58
C ASN A 56 16.49 15.99 0.32
N VAL A 57 15.80 14.93 0.76
CA VAL A 57 14.34 14.84 0.71
C VAL A 57 13.71 15.80 1.71
N ASN A 58 14.22 15.94 2.94
CA ASN A 58 13.73 16.95 3.89
C ASN A 58 14.07 18.39 3.45
N GLN A 59 15.24 18.65 2.85
CA GLN A 59 15.56 19.96 2.28
C GLN A 59 14.69 20.30 1.06
N ASN A 60 14.27 19.31 0.27
CA ASN A 60 13.28 19.50 -0.80
C ASN A 60 11.82 19.52 -0.28
N GLN A 61 11.51 18.86 0.84
CA GLN A 61 10.18 18.83 1.46
C GLN A 61 9.91 20.04 2.35
N THR A 62 10.95 20.75 2.80
CA THR A 62 10.78 22.02 3.53
C THR A 62 10.38 23.17 2.59
N ALA A 63 10.33 22.94 1.26
CA ALA A 63 10.00 23.96 0.27
C ALA A 63 8.68 23.74 -0.51
N GLU A 64 7.94 22.62 -0.36
CA GLU A 64 6.67 22.44 -1.07
C GLU A 64 5.57 21.87 -0.17
N SER A 65 4.74 22.78 0.32
CA SER A 65 3.55 22.53 1.14
C SER A 65 2.25 22.40 0.33
N GLU A 66 2.24 21.94 -0.93
CA GLU A 66 0.97 21.98 -1.70
C GLU A 66 0.64 20.76 -2.58
N PHE A 67 1.57 19.82 -2.83
CA PHE A 67 1.30 18.72 -3.76
C PHE A 67 1.35 17.33 -3.10
N ASP A 68 0.18 16.71 -2.94
CA ASP A 68 0.04 15.30 -2.52
C ASP A 68 0.02 14.40 -3.76
N PHE A 69 1.19 13.85 -4.09
CA PHE A 69 1.39 12.92 -5.20
C PHE A 69 0.47 11.70 -5.13
N ASP A 70 0.28 11.11 -3.94
CA ASP A 70 -0.54 9.91 -3.78
C ASP A 70 -2.01 10.24 -4.06
N GLN A 71 -2.48 11.41 -3.60
CA GLN A 71 -3.83 11.88 -3.90
C GLN A 71 -4.04 12.15 -5.39
N GLU A 72 -3.07 12.80 -6.05
CA GLU A 72 -3.16 13.06 -7.49
C GLU A 72 -3.23 11.75 -8.28
N MET A 73 -2.37 10.77 -7.97
CA MET A 73 -2.37 9.47 -8.63
C MET A 73 -3.70 8.70 -8.49
N ARG A 74 -4.40 8.87 -7.35
CA ARG A 74 -5.75 8.31 -7.16
C ARG A 74 -6.78 8.93 -8.07
N GLU A 75 -6.79 10.26 -8.16
CA GLU A 75 -7.76 10.96 -9.01
C GLU A 75 -7.53 10.68 -10.49
N ILE A 76 -6.26 10.58 -10.90
CA ILE A 76 -5.91 10.16 -12.27
C ILE A 76 -6.50 8.77 -12.56
N ARG A 77 -6.28 7.79 -11.67
CA ARG A 77 -6.81 6.43 -11.85
C ARG A 77 -8.34 6.41 -11.97
N LYS A 78 -9.05 7.10 -11.06
CA LYS A 78 -10.52 7.19 -11.10
C LYS A 78 -11.02 7.77 -12.43
N MET A 79 -10.34 8.76 -12.97
CA MET A 79 -10.75 9.39 -14.22
C MET A 79 -10.44 8.51 -15.43
N VAL A 80 -9.29 7.84 -15.45
CA VAL A 80 -8.94 6.84 -16.47
C VAL A 80 -9.95 5.70 -16.48
N ASP A 81 -10.32 5.17 -15.30
CA ASP A 81 -11.33 4.11 -15.19
C ASP A 81 -12.69 4.55 -15.75
N LYS A 82 -13.08 5.82 -15.58
CA LYS A 82 -14.32 6.38 -16.18
C LYS A 82 -14.26 6.42 -17.71
N TYR A 83 -13.15 6.88 -18.28
CA TYR A 83 -12.97 6.89 -19.74
C TYR A 83 -13.00 5.48 -20.31
N LEU A 84 -12.27 4.54 -19.69
CA LEU A 84 -12.22 3.15 -20.12
C LEU A 84 -13.58 2.46 -20.03
N ALA A 85 -14.37 2.72 -18.98
CA ALA A 85 -15.71 2.18 -18.83
C ALA A 85 -16.68 2.63 -19.94
N ARG A 86 -16.40 3.76 -20.60
CA ARG A 86 -17.18 4.29 -21.74
C ARG A 86 -16.61 3.87 -23.10
N GLY A 87 -15.49 3.14 -23.12
CA GLY A 87 -14.77 2.80 -24.35
C GLY A 87 -13.96 3.97 -24.93
N GLU A 88 -13.75 5.03 -24.18
CA GLU A 88 -13.04 6.26 -24.57
C GLU A 88 -11.52 6.08 -24.38
N ILE A 89 -10.91 5.17 -25.15
CA ILE A 89 -9.51 4.75 -24.99
C ILE A 89 -8.55 5.91 -25.29
N GLU A 90 -8.76 6.63 -26.39
CA GLU A 90 -7.89 7.72 -26.83
C GLU A 90 -7.88 8.87 -25.81
N GLN A 91 -9.07 9.20 -25.27
CA GLN A 91 -9.23 10.20 -24.21
C GLN A 91 -8.52 9.80 -22.92
N ALA A 92 -8.56 8.50 -22.56
CA ALA A 92 -7.84 8.00 -21.41
C ALA A 92 -6.31 8.15 -21.61
N GLU A 93 -5.79 7.82 -22.80
CA GLU A 93 -4.36 7.91 -23.10
C GLU A 93 -3.87 9.36 -23.13
N GLU A 94 -4.62 10.26 -23.76
CA GLU A 94 -4.29 11.69 -23.79
C GLU A 94 -4.29 12.29 -22.38
N PHE A 95 -5.32 11.97 -21.57
CA PHE A 95 -5.38 12.41 -20.19
C PHE A 95 -4.20 11.89 -19.35
N MET A 96 -3.78 10.63 -19.55
CA MET A 96 -2.60 10.08 -18.87
C MET A 96 -1.30 10.80 -19.27
N GLU A 97 -1.13 11.17 -20.54
CA GLU A 97 0.06 11.92 -20.97
C GLU A 97 0.06 13.35 -20.41
N GLN A 98 -1.09 14.03 -20.43
CA GLN A 98 -1.23 15.36 -19.81
C GLN A 98 -0.87 15.31 -18.32
N LYS A 99 -1.37 14.30 -17.60
CA LYS A 99 -1.06 14.12 -16.19
C LYS A 99 0.39 13.73 -15.94
N ARG A 100 1.02 12.95 -16.82
CA ARG A 100 2.46 12.65 -16.75
C ARG A 100 3.31 13.93 -16.83
N GLN A 101 2.95 14.86 -17.71
CA GLN A 101 3.64 16.15 -17.84
C GLN A 101 3.41 17.05 -16.64
N TYR A 102 2.18 17.10 -16.13
CA TYR A 102 1.85 17.80 -14.90
C TYR A 102 2.68 17.29 -13.71
N LEU A 103 2.74 15.97 -13.53
CA LEU A 103 3.57 15.35 -12.49
C LEU A 103 5.04 15.70 -12.64
N ALA A 104 5.57 15.71 -13.86
CA ALA A 104 6.95 16.15 -14.11
C ALA A 104 7.18 17.61 -13.72
N SER A 105 6.19 18.50 -13.93
CA SER A 105 6.27 19.89 -13.50
C SER A 105 6.27 20.07 -11.98
N MET A 106 5.67 19.13 -11.26
CA MET A 106 5.70 19.03 -9.79
C MET A 106 6.91 18.20 -9.29
N GLY A 107 7.93 17.98 -10.12
CA GLY A 107 9.15 17.24 -9.74
C GLY A 107 9.04 15.71 -9.74
N HIS A 108 7.90 15.14 -10.14
CA HIS A 108 7.64 13.70 -10.17
C HIS A 108 7.77 13.11 -11.58
N TYR A 109 8.95 12.58 -11.89
CA TYR A 109 9.25 12.05 -13.22
C TYR A 109 8.76 10.61 -13.41
N ILE A 110 7.75 10.43 -14.26
CA ILE A 110 7.26 9.12 -14.70
C ILE A 110 7.61 8.92 -16.18
N ARG A 111 8.32 7.81 -16.49
CA ARG A 111 8.73 7.48 -17.87
C ARG A 111 7.53 7.27 -18.80
N LYS A 112 6.51 6.55 -18.32
CA LYS A 112 5.27 6.29 -19.06
C LYS A 112 4.13 6.05 -18.06
N LEU A 113 3.06 6.84 -18.17
CA LEU A 113 1.84 6.66 -17.41
C LEU A 113 0.82 5.93 -18.31
N ASN A 114 0.46 4.70 -17.96
CA ASN A 114 -0.49 3.89 -18.72
C ASN A 114 -1.22 2.90 -17.79
N GLN A 115 -2.17 2.12 -18.34
CA GLN A 115 -2.90 1.12 -17.56
C GLN A 115 -1.97 0.10 -16.86
N ALA A 116 -0.90 -0.33 -17.54
CA ALA A 116 0.08 -1.23 -16.96
C ALA A 116 0.81 -0.60 -15.75
N TYR A 117 1.15 0.69 -15.82
CA TYR A 117 1.72 1.43 -14.70
C TYR A 117 0.81 1.34 -13.47
N PHE A 118 -0.50 1.57 -13.63
CA PHE A 118 -1.46 1.40 -12.53
C PHE A 118 -1.59 -0.04 -12.04
N ALA A 119 -1.44 -1.03 -12.91
CA ALA A 119 -1.46 -2.44 -12.51
C ALA A 119 -0.22 -2.82 -11.67
N PHE A 120 0.96 -2.27 -12.00
CA PHE A 120 2.21 -2.54 -11.27
C PHE A 120 2.35 -1.70 -9.99
N HIS A 121 1.80 -0.48 -9.98
CA HIS A 121 1.91 0.47 -8.89
C HIS A 121 0.56 0.75 -8.19
N GLY A 122 -0.35 -0.23 -8.20
CA GLY A 122 -1.73 -0.10 -7.73
C GLY A 122 -1.89 0.33 -6.26
N THR A 123 -0.80 0.37 -5.49
CA THR A 123 -0.73 0.79 -4.09
C THR A 123 -1.04 2.27 -3.85
N TYR A 124 -1.03 3.14 -4.88
CA TYR A 124 -1.41 4.55 -4.71
C TYR A 124 -2.89 4.73 -4.34
N ALA A 125 -3.73 3.75 -4.71
CA ALA A 125 -5.13 3.67 -4.31
C ALA A 125 -5.32 3.18 -2.86
N ASP A 126 -4.28 2.63 -2.23
CA ASP A 126 -4.47 1.81 -1.03
C ASP A 126 -4.49 2.56 0.31
N ARG A 127 -4.35 3.90 0.36
CA ARG A 127 -4.55 4.65 1.63
C ARG A 127 -5.06 6.09 1.41
N PRO A 128 -6.08 6.61 2.12
CA PRO A 128 -7.06 5.99 3.03
C PRO A 128 -8.51 6.41 2.68
N THR A 129 -9.21 5.70 1.80
CA THR A 129 -10.69 5.84 1.70
C THR A 129 -11.43 4.52 1.83
N SER A 130 -10.74 3.38 1.72
CA SER A 130 -11.12 2.14 2.38
C SER A 130 -10.28 2.01 3.64
N ILE A 131 -10.66 2.74 4.70
CA ILE A 131 -10.20 2.37 6.03
C ILE A 131 -10.86 1.02 6.34
N SER A 132 -10.25 -0.07 5.84
CA SER A 132 -10.66 -1.40 6.23
C SER A 132 -10.55 -1.45 7.74
N PRO A 133 -11.62 -1.79 8.48
CA PRO A 133 -11.56 -1.91 9.93
C PRO A 133 -10.37 -2.76 10.39
N ILE A 134 -10.00 -3.79 9.61
CA ILE A 134 -8.82 -4.65 9.83
C ILE A 134 -7.52 -3.84 9.85
N GLY A 135 -7.39 -2.85 8.98
CA GLY A 135 -6.20 -2.00 8.92
C GLY A 135 -6.07 -1.04 10.10
N LEU A 136 -7.18 -0.57 10.67
CA LEU A 136 -7.16 0.16 11.95
C LEU A 136 -6.80 -0.76 13.10
N GLU A 137 -7.44 -1.92 13.16
CA GLU A 137 -7.20 -2.96 14.17
C GLU A 137 -5.71 -3.38 14.18
N LEU A 138 -5.11 -3.62 13.01
CA LEU A 138 -3.68 -3.95 12.92
C LEU A 138 -2.75 -2.79 13.32
N LYS A 139 -3.12 -1.54 13.00
CA LYS A 139 -2.36 -0.36 13.46
C LYS A 139 -2.41 -0.21 14.96
N GLU A 140 -3.57 -0.44 15.57
CA GLU A 140 -3.76 -0.40 17.01
C GLU A 140 -2.91 -1.49 17.70
N LEU A 141 -3.00 -2.73 17.21
CA LEU A 141 -2.15 -3.82 17.70
C LEU A 141 -0.65 -3.52 17.53
N ARG A 142 -0.24 -2.91 16.40
CA ARG A 142 1.14 -2.46 16.21
C ARG A 142 1.55 -1.42 17.26
N GLY A 143 0.66 -0.49 17.61
CA GLY A 143 0.90 0.51 18.67
C GLY A 143 1.04 -0.09 20.07
N GLN A 144 0.38 -1.23 20.33
CA GLN A 144 0.48 -1.97 21.60
C GLN A 144 1.70 -2.91 21.65
N SER A 145 2.37 -3.15 20.52
CA SER A 145 3.50 -4.09 20.40
C SER A 145 4.84 -3.44 20.75
N ALA A 146 5.64 -4.13 21.58
CA ALA A 146 6.95 -3.65 22.03
C ALA A 146 7.99 -3.53 20.89
N SER A 147 7.86 -4.34 19.84
CA SER A 147 8.72 -4.28 18.66
C SER A 147 7.96 -4.70 17.39
N LEU A 148 8.53 -4.37 16.22
CA LEU A 148 8.02 -4.85 14.93
C LEU A 148 8.01 -6.39 14.85
N LYS A 149 9.00 -7.04 15.47
CA LYS A 149 9.07 -8.49 15.55
C LYS A 149 7.92 -9.07 16.37
N ASP A 150 7.61 -8.46 17.51
CA ASP A 150 6.52 -8.92 18.38
C ASP A 150 5.17 -8.75 17.69
N PHE A 151 4.97 -7.60 17.03
CA PHE A 151 3.80 -7.36 16.18
C PHE A 151 3.66 -8.43 15.08
N LEU A 152 4.72 -8.65 14.31
CA LEU A 152 4.73 -9.64 13.23
C LEU A 152 4.42 -11.05 13.76
N ASN A 153 5.03 -11.46 14.86
CA ASN A 153 4.81 -12.78 15.44
C ASN A 153 3.38 -12.95 15.99
N ALA A 154 2.82 -11.91 16.62
CA ALA A 154 1.46 -11.93 17.14
C ALA A 154 0.43 -12.10 16.01
N VAL A 155 0.57 -11.35 14.91
CA VAL A 155 -0.36 -11.43 13.79
C VAL A 155 -0.16 -12.71 12.97
N ALA A 156 1.08 -13.19 12.83
CA ALA A 156 1.38 -14.37 12.01
C ALA A 156 0.68 -15.66 12.47
N ILE A 157 0.32 -15.78 13.75
CA ILE A 157 -0.36 -16.95 14.31
C ILE A 157 -1.89 -16.87 14.23
N MET A 158 -2.44 -15.73 13.81
CA MET A 158 -3.88 -15.53 13.73
C MET A 158 -4.49 -16.36 12.61
N THR A 159 -5.65 -16.94 12.90
CA THR A 159 -6.45 -17.78 12.00
C THR A 159 -7.79 -17.15 11.63
N SER A 160 -8.14 -16.04 12.28
CA SER A 160 -9.36 -15.29 12.01
C SER A 160 -9.18 -13.80 12.34
N ARG A 161 -10.11 -12.98 11.85
CA ARG A 161 -10.22 -11.58 12.30
C ARG A 161 -10.63 -11.47 13.76
N GLN A 162 -11.31 -12.47 14.31
CA GLN A 162 -11.68 -12.44 15.72
C GLN A 162 -10.44 -12.49 16.61
N ASP A 163 -9.44 -13.30 16.25
CA ASP A 163 -8.15 -13.37 16.96
C ASP A 163 -7.47 -11.98 17.02
N LEU A 164 -7.58 -11.20 15.95
CA LEU A 164 -7.09 -9.82 15.90
C LEU A 164 -7.86 -8.92 16.88
N ARG A 165 -9.19 -8.98 16.88
CA ARG A 165 -10.03 -8.19 17.78
C ARG A 165 -9.79 -8.54 19.25
N ASP A 166 -9.60 -9.82 19.55
CA ASP A 166 -9.34 -10.30 20.92
C ASP A 166 -7.93 -9.91 21.41
N SER A 167 -7.01 -9.64 20.48
CA SER A 167 -5.63 -9.24 20.80
C SER A 167 -5.46 -7.75 21.05
N ILE A 168 -6.49 -6.94 20.75
CA ILE A 168 -6.50 -5.49 20.94
C ILE A 168 -7.19 -5.19 22.27
N LYS A 169 -6.53 -4.41 23.12
CA LYS A 169 -7.07 -3.92 24.40
C LYS A 169 -7.92 -2.67 24.26
#